data_AF-A0A972HLT9-F1
#
_entry.id   AF-A0A972HLT9-F1
#
_cell.length_a   1.000
_cell.length_b   1.000
_cell.length_c   1.000
_cell.angle_alpha   90.00
_cell.angle_beta   90.00
_cell.angle_gamma   90.00
#
_symmetry.space_group_name_H-M   'P 1'
#
loop_
_entity.id
_entity.type
_entity.pdbx_description
1 polymer ?
#
loop_
_entity_poly.entity_id
_entity_poly.type
_entity_poly.pdbx_seq_one_letter_code
_entity_poly.pdbx_strand_id
1 'polypeptide(L)' 'MLIVDTGVLLAAADHNDPDHDACAQLLENHDGELVTTPLVVAETGYLIARQLGAEAEARFFRVLAEG' A
#
# COMPACT_ATOMS: atom_id res chain seq x y z
N MET A 1 -9.12 4.42 13.57
CA MET A 1 -9.35 3.26 12.68
C MET A 1 -9.71 3.79 11.31
N LEU A 2 -8.86 3.53 10.33
CA LEU A 2 -9.05 3.88 8.93
C LEU A 2 -8.99 2.59 8.11
N ILE A 3 -10.01 2.36 7.29
CA ILE A 3 -10.04 1.20 6.40
C ILE A 3 -9.30 1.60 5.12
N VAL A 4 -8.20 0.92 4.83
CA VAL A 4 -7.31 1.20 3.70
C VAL A 4 -7.67 0.28 2.53
N ASP A 5 -7.92 0.89 1.38
CA ASP A 5 -8.23 0.20 0.13
C ASP A 5 -6.99 0.10 -0.78
N THR A 6 -7.08 -0.71 -1.84
CA THR A 6 -6.00 -0.99 -2.79
C THR A 6 -5.39 0.28 -3.38
N GLY A 7 -6.23 1.26 -3.76
CA GLY A 7 -5.75 2.50 -4.40
C GLY A 7 -4.76 3.28 -3.53
N VAL A 8 -5.01 3.37 -2.22
CA VAL A 8 -4.13 4.09 -1.29
C VAL A 8 -2.80 3.36 -1.13
N LEU A 9 -2.83 2.04 -0.99
CA LEU A 9 -1.62 1.23 -0.86
C LEU A 9 -0.77 1.23 -2.13
N LEU A 10 -1.43 1.19 -3.29
CA LEU A 10 -0.75 1.22 -4.59
C LEU A 10 -0.11 2.59 -4.85
N ALA A 11 -0.85 3.68 -4.64
CA ALA A 11 -0.30 5.05 -4.82
C ALA A 11 0.85 5.32 -3.84
N ALA A 12 0.76 4.85 -2.60
CA ALA A 12 1.88 4.94 -1.64
C ALA A 12 3.12 4.13 -2.07
N ALA A 13 2.95 3.07 -2.87
CA ALA A 13 4.06 2.25 -3.36
C ALA A 13 4.69 2.77 -4.67
N ASP A 14 3.93 3.46 -5.52
CA ASP A 14 4.42 4.03 -6.79
C ASP A 14 4.79 5.51 -6.64
N HIS A 15 6.09 5.82 -6.61
CA HIS A 15 6.60 7.20 -6.54
C HIS A 15 6.21 8.08 -7.73
N ASN A 16 5.70 7.50 -8.83
CA ASN A 16 5.22 8.26 -9.99
C ASN A 16 3.69 8.46 -9.97
N ASP A 17 2.98 7.88 -9.00
CA ASP A 17 1.55 8.11 -8.85
C ASP A 17 1.30 9.58 -8.44
N PRO A 18 0.39 10.31 -9.10
CA PRO A 18 0.09 11.69 -8.75
C PRO A 18 -0.34 11.90 -7.29
N ASP A 19 -0.91 10.87 -6.66
CA ASP A 19 -1.38 10.90 -5.28
C ASP A 19 -0.38 10.26 -4.29
N HIS A 20 0.85 9.93 -4.74
CA HIS A 20 1.89 9.28 -3.93
C HIS A 20 2.12 10.01 -2.60
N ASP A 21 2.48 11.30 -2.67
CA ASP A 21 2.83 12.08 -1.47
C ASP A 21 1.64 12.15 -0.49
N ALA A 22 0.42 12.27 -0.99
CA ALA A 22 -0.77 12.36 -0.16
C ALA A 22 -1.08 11.01 0.53
N CYS A 23 -0.98 9.91 -0.21
CA CYS A 23 -1.22 8.57 0.33
C CYS A 23 -0.12 8.14 1.31
N ALA A 24 1.15 8.38 0.98
CA ALA A 24 2.27 8.11 1.87
C ALA A 24 2.14 8.90 3.18
N GLN A 25 1.88 10.22 3.11
CA GLN A 25 1.69 11.04 4.30
C GLN A 25 0.48 10.61 5.14
N LEU A 26 -0.63 10.19 4.50
CA LEU A 26 -1.79 9.67 5.21
C LEU A 26 -1.45 8.42 6.02
N LEU A 27 -0.73 7.47 5.41
CA LEU A 27 -0.36 6.21 6.07
C LEU A 27 0.68 6.43 7.18
N GLU A 28 1.67 7.31 6.96
CA GLU A 28 2.73 7.60 7.94
C GLU A 28 2.24 8.39 9.16
N ASN A 29 1.31 9.33 8.96
CA ASN A 29 0.88 10.26 10.01
C ASN A 29 -0.45 9.86 10.67
N HIS A 30 -1.06 8.74 10.30
CA HIS A 30 -2.28 8.28 10.96
C HIS A 30 -1.97 7.67 12.33
N ASP A 31 -2.31 8.38 13.40
CA ASP A 31 -2.11 7.92 14.79
C ASP A 31 -3.03 6.74 15.22
N GLY A 32 -3.92 6.27 14.35
CA GLY A 32 -4.89 5.21 14.65
C GLY A 32 -4.61 3.90 13.91
N GLU A 33 -5.42 2.87 14.18
CA GLU A 33 -5.32 1.59 13.46
C GLU A 33 -5.58 1.76 11.95
N LEU A 34 -4.66 1.27 11.13
CA LEU A 34 -4.86 1.04 9.70
C LEU A 34 -5.34 -0.41 9.52
N VAL A 35 -6.51 -0.58 8.92
CA VAL A 35 -7.14 -1.90 8.76
C VAL A 35 -7.43 -2.13 7.28
N THR A 36 -7.16 -3.33 6.78
CA THR A 36 -7.52 -3.70 5.41
C THR A 36 -8.05 -5.14 5.36
N THR A 37 -8.37 -5.64 4.16
CA THR A 37 -8.89 -6.99 3.95
C THR A 37 -7.89 -7.86 3.19
N PRO A 38 -7.94 -9.20 3.34
CA PRO A 38 -7.11 -10.10 2.56
C PRO A 38 -7.27 -9.94 1.03
N LEU A 39 -8.45 -9.50 0.56
CA LEU A 39 -8.70 -9.26 -0.86
C LEU A 39 -7.98 -8.00 -1.36
N VAL A 40 -7.98 -6.93 -0.56
CA VAL A 40 -7.20 -5.71 -0.85
C VAL A 40 -5.71 -6.01 -0.87
N VAL A 41 -5.22 -6.84 0.05
CA VAL A 41 -3.82 -7.29 0.06
C VAL A 41 -3.47 -8.05 -1.22
N ALA A 42 -4.33 -9.00 -1.63
CA ALA A 42 -4.11 -9.79 -2.84
C ALA A 42 -4.11 -8.92 -4.11
N GLU A 43 -5.05 -7.97 -4.21
CA GLU A 43 -5.13 -7.04 -5.34
C GLU A 43 -3.93 -6.09 -5.38
N THR A 44 -3.55 -5.52 -4.25
CA THR A 44 -2.39 -4.62 -4.13
C THR A 44 -1.10 -5.33 -4.54
N GLY A 45 -0.86 -6.54 -4.04
CA GLY A 45 0.32 -7.34 -4.42
C GLY A 45 0.36 -7.60 -5.93
N TYR A 46 -0.76 -8.03 -6.52
CA TYR A 46 -0.87 -8.25 -7.97
C TYR A 46 -0.59 -6.97 -8.78
N LEU A 47 -1.14 -5.84 -8.38
CA LEU A 47 -0.96 -4.57 -9.09
C LEU A 47 0.48 -4.04 -8.95
N ILE A 48 1.07 -4.10 -7.76
CA ILE A 48 2.47 -3.73 -7.54
C ILE A 48 3.40 -4.62 -8.38
N ALA A 49 3.21 -5.94 -8.36
CA ALA A 49 4.03 -6.85 -9.17
C ALA A 49 3.95 -6.53 -10.67
N ARG A 50 2.74 -6.23 -11.15
CA ARG A 50 2.47 -5.90 -12.55
C ARG A 50 3.04 -4.55 -12.98
N GLN A 51 3.01 -3.54 -12.11
CA GLN A 51 3.35 -2.15 -12.44
C GLN A 51 4.78 -1.77 -12.03
N LEU A 52 5.22 -2.23 -10.86
CA LEU A 52 6.47 -1.82 -10.19
C LEU A 52 7.49 -2.97 -10.11
N GLY A 53 7.07 -4.21 -10.37
CA GLY A 53 7.91 -5.39 -10.41
C GLY A 53 8.01 -6.16 -9.09
N ALA A 54 8.64 -7.33 -9.16
CA ALA A 54 8.68 -8.30 -8.06
C ALA A 54 9.40 -7.82 -6.80
N GLU A 55 10.40 -6.94 -6.92
CA GLU A 55 11.10 -6.39 -5.75
C GLU A 55 10.20 -5.46 -4.92
N ALA A 56 9.39 -4.64 -5.60
CA ALA A 56 8.41 -3.77 -4.96
C ALA A 56 7.31 -4.60 -4.26
N GLU A 57 6.83 -5.66 -4.92
CA GLU A 57 5.85 -6.58 -4.32
C GLU A 57 6.40 -7.26 -3.06
N ALA A 58 7.63 -7.77 -3.12
CA ALA A 58 8.27 -8.40 -1.97
C ALA A 58 8.51 -7.40 -0.83
N ARG A 59 8.68 -6.11 -1.12
CA ARG A 59 8.75 -5.05 -0.11
C ARG A 59 7.39 -4.81 0.53
N PHE A 60 6.33 -4.72 -0.27
CA PHE A 60 4.96 -4.57 0.22
C PHE A 60 4.58 -5.67 1.22
N PHE A 61 4.84 -6.94 0.89
CA PHE A 61 4.52 -8.05 1.82
C PHE A 61 5.36 -8.03 3.10
N ARG A 62 6.60 -7.52 3.06
CA ARG A 62 7.42 -7.36 4.27
C ARG A 62 6.85 -6.29 5.19
N VAL A 63 6.50 -5.13 4.65
CA VAL A 63 5.85 -4.05 5.41
C VAL A 63 4.55 -4.56 6.03
N LEU A 64 3.70 -5.24 5.25
CA LEU A 64 2.45 -5.80 5.76
C LEU A 64 2.65 -6.82 6.90
N ALA A 65 3.74 -7.59 6.87
CA ALA A 65 4.05 -8.56 7.93
C ALA A 65 4.60 -7.91 9.21
N GLU A 66 5.14 -6.70 9.12
CA GLU A 66 5.66 -5.92 10.25
C GLU A 66 4.55 -5.20 11.02
N GLY A 67 3.40 -4.97 10.38
CA GLY A 67 2.26 -4.23 10.94
C GLY A 67 2.36 -2.74 10.71
#